data_AF-A0A1Z4ETR5-F1
#
_entry.id   AF-A0A1Z4ETR5-F1
#
_cell.length_a   1.000
_cell.length_b   1.000
_cell.length_c   1.000
_cell.angle_alpha   90.00
_cell.angle_beta   90.00
_cell.angle_gamma   90.00
#
_symmetry.space_group_name_H-M   'P 1'
#
loop_
_entity.id
_entity.type
_entity.pdbx_description
1 polymer ?
#
loop_
_entity_poly.entity_id
_entity_poly.type
_entity_poly.pdbx_seq_one_letter_code
_entity_poly.pdbx_strand_id
1 'polypeptide(L)' 'MEKVNHLNNWEQTGQRLGGIRRSKVFELWYSGALGSVLVGAKRFSTDRQIDEYIAKLESAA' A
#
# COMPACT_ATOMS: atom_id res chain seq x y z
N MET A 1 -3.45 -15.44 17.06
CA MET A 1 -3.95 -14.07 17.32
C MET A 1 -4.15 -13.42 15.97
N GLU A 2 -5.38 -13.07 15.60
CA GLU A 2 -5.66 -12.44 14.30
C GLU A 2 -4.99 -11.06 14.27
N LYS A 3 -4.22 -10.78 13.21
CA LYS A 3 -3.58 -9.47 13.03
C LYS A 3 -4.68 -8.46 12.67
N VAL A 4 -4.83 -7.42 13.47
CA VAL A 4 -5.72 -6.30 13.14
C VAL A 4 -5.23 -5.67 11.83
N ASN A 5 -6.15 -5.41 10.90
CA ASN A 5 -5.84 -4.81 9.61
C ASN A 5 -5.81 -3.28 9.73
N HIS A 6 -4.61 -2.68 9.65
CA HIS A 6 -4.40 -1.24 9.84
C HIS A 6 -4.46 -0.46 8.52
N LEU A 7 -4.78 0.83 8.62
CA LEU A 7 -4.68 1.80 7.53
C LEU A 7 -3.30 2.47 7.54
N ASN A 8 -2.60 2.39 6.43
CA ASN A 8 -1.26 2.94 6.24
C ASN A 8 -1.35 4.15 5.32
N ASN A 9 -0.89 5.30 5.81
CA ASN A 9 -0.76 6.50 4.98
C ASN A 9 0.37 6.33 3.94
N TRP A 10 0.64 7.37 3.13
CA TRP A 10 1.65 7.27 2.07
C TRP A 10 3.06 6.97 2.61
N GLU A 11 3.39 7.49 3.80
CA GLU A 11 4.71 7.33 4.40
C GLU A 11 4.89 5.90 4.92
N GLN A 12 3.93 5.41 5.71
CA GLN A 12 3.94 4.04 6.23
C GLN A 12 3.92 3.00 5.10
N THR A 13 3.11 3.23 4.08
CA THR A 13 3.07 2.40 2.87
C THR A 13 4.44 2.41 2.18
N GLY A 14 5.04 3.59 2.00
CA GLY A 14 6.35 3.73 1.38
C GLY A 14 7.45 2.99 2.15
N GLN A 15 7.47 3.11 3.48
CA GLN A 15 8.40 2.39 4.35
C GLN A 15 8.27 0.87 4.21
N ARG A 16 7.04 0.35 4.21
CA ARG A 16 6.78 -1.09 4.04
C ARG A 16 7.18 -1.63 2.67
N LEU A 17 7.17 -0.78 1.65
CA LEU A 17 7.59 -1.13 0.28
C LEU A 17 9.07 -0.83 0.02
N GLY A 18 9.90 -0.80 1.06
CA GLY A 18 11.35 -0.60 0.93
C GLY A 18 11.79 0.88 0.87
N GLY A 19 11.01 1.79 1.45
CA GLY A 19 11.35 3.21 1.57
C GLY A 19 11.07 4.03 0.30
N ILE A 20 10.08 3.64 -0.51
CA ILE A 20 9.74 4.39 -1.72
C ILE A 20 9.12 5.75 -1.41
N ARG A 21 9.38 6.72 -2.30
CA ARG A 21 8.95 8.11 -2.11
C ARG A 21 7.45 8.29 -2.28
N ARG A 22 6.91 9.36 -1.68
CA ARG A 22 5.50 9.77 -1.76
C ARG A 22 4.94 9.71 -3.19
N SER A 23 5.62 10.32 -4.17
CA SER A 23 5.14 10.36 -5.55
C SER A 23 4.89 8.96 -6.12
N LYS A 24 5.77 8.00 -5.82
CA LYS A 24 5.62 6.62 -6.27
C LYS A 24 4.44 5.92 -5.60
N VAL A 25 4.23 6.14 -4.31
CA VAL A 25 3.06 5.58 -3.60
C VAL A 25 1.75 6.11 -4.21
N PHE A 26 1.67 7.42 -4.48
CA PHE A 26 0.49 8.01 -5.12
C PHE A 26 0.29 7.52 -6.55
N GLU A 27 1.36 7.34 -7.33
CA GLU A 27 1.31 6.74 -8.66
C GLU A 27 0.72 5.32 -8.61
N LEU A 28 1.19 4.48 -7.67
CA LEU A 28 0.70 3.11 -7.49
C LEU A 28 -0.78 3.06 -7.06
N TRP A 29 -1.21 3.99 -6.20
CA TRP A 29 -2.63 4.12 -5.85
C TRP A 29 -3.49 4.60 -7.00
N TYR A 30 -2.98 5.53 -7.81
CA TYR A 30 -3.72 6.09 -8.94
C TYR A 30 -3.86 5.08 -10.07
N SER A 31 -2.81 4.31 -10.36
CA SER A 31 -2.86 3.23 -11.35
C SER A 31 -3.65 2.01 -10.90
N GLY A 32 -3.94 1.90 -9.61
CA GLY A 32 -4.59 0.72 -9.01
C GLY A 32 -3.66 -0.48 -8.87
N ALA A 33 -2.36 -0.33 -9.18
CA ALA A 33 -1.36 -1.37 -8.97
C ALA A 33 -1.26 -1.76 -7.48
N LEU A 34 -1.29 -0.74 -6.60
CA LEU A 34 -1.42 -0.92 -5.16
C LEU A 34 -2.84 -0.57 -4.71
N GLY A 35 -3.49 -1.52 -4.01
CA GLY A 35 -4.81 -1.30 -3.45
C GLY A 35 -4.83 -0.10 -2.49
N SER A 36 -5.87 0.72 -2.58
CA SER A 36 -6.10 1.83 -1.64
C SER A 36 -7.56 1.91 -1.23
N VAL A 37 -7.79 2.48 -0.06
CA VAL A 37 -9.10 2.91 0.45
C VAL A 37 -9.08 4.43 0.62
N LEU A 38 -10.17 5.07 0.23
CA LEU A 38 -10.36 6.51 0.40
C LEU A 38 -11.13 6.76 1.70
N VAL A 39 -10.53 7.56 2.59
CA VAL A 39 -11.18 8.04 3.82
C VAL A 39 -11.23 9.56 3.76
N GLY A 40 -12.41 10.11 3.50
CA GLY A 40 -12.58 11.52 3.16
C GLY A 40 -11.78 11.88 1.91
N ALA A 41 -10.79 12.76 2.04
CA ALA A 41 -9.91 13.20 0.95
C ALA A 41 -8.53 12.50 0.93
N LYS A 42 -8.30 11.52 1.80
CA LYS A 42 -6.98 10.86 1.96
C LYS A 42 -7.06 9.40 1.57
N ARG A 43 -6.04 8.92 0.87
CA ARG A 43 -5.87 7.50 0.52
C ARG A 43 -4.96 6.81 1.52
N PHE A 44 -5.28 5.55 1.77
CA PHE A 44 -4.53 4.64 2.63
C PHE A 44 -4.48 3.26 1.99
N SER A 45 -3.44 2.49 2.24
CA SER A 45 -3.45 1.05 1.98
C SER A 45 -3.71 0.31 3.27
N THR A 46 -4.53 -0.74 3.23
CA THR A 46 -4.62 -1.65 4.36
C THR A 46 -3.38 -2.54 4.45
N ASP A 47 -3.10 -3.13 5.61
CA ASP A 47 -2.02 -4.14 5.73
C ASP A 47 -2.17 -5.24 4.69
N ARG A 48 -3.39 -5.79 4.57
CA ARG A 48 -3.71 -6.80 3.55
C ARG A 48 -3.40 -6.36 2.11
N GLN A 49 -3.73 -5.12 1.74
CA GLN A 49 -3.49 -4.61 0.38
C GLN A 49 -1.98 -4.47 0.08
N ILE A 50 -1.19 -4.11 1.08
CA ILE A 50 0.27 -4.03 0.96
C ILE A 50 0.85 -5.44 0.79
N ASP A 51 0.43 -6.38 1.64
CA ASP A 51 0.91 -7.76 1.60
C ASP A 51 0.54 -8.45 0.26
N GLU A 52 -0.67 -8.23 -0.24
CA GLU A 52 -1.11 -8.69 -1.58
C GLU A 52 -0.27 -8.11 -2.71
N TYR A 53 0.11 -6.83 -2.62
CA TYR A 53 0.95 -6.19 -3.62
C TYR A 53 2.36 -6.78 -3.62
N ILE A 54 2.95 -7.02 -2.45
CA ILE A 54 4.26 -7.67 -2.31
C ILE A 54 4.22 -9.08 -2.90
N ALA A 55 3.22 -9.89 -2.53
CA ALA A 55 3.08 -11.25 -3.06
C ALA A 55 2.96 -11.29 -4.60
N LYS A 56 2.28 -10.29 -5.20
CA LYS A 56 2.23 -10.16 -6.67
C LYS A 56 3.59 -9.85 -7.28
N LEU A 57 4.40 -9.00 -6.65
CA LEU A 57 5.75 -8.69 -7.12
C LEU A 57 6.67 -9.92 -7.02
N GLU A 58 6.59 -10.67 -5.93
CA GLU A 58 7.35 -11.91 -5.73
C GLU A 58 6.99 -12.98 -6.76
N SER A 59 5.71 -13.06 -7.16
CA SER A 59 5.25 -14.03 -8.17
C SER A 59 5.62 -13.66 -9.61
N ALA A 60 5.98 -12.38 -9.85
CA ALA A 60 6.34 -11.88 -11.17
C ALA A 60 7.87 -11.88 -11.42
N ALA A 61 8.67 -12.20 -10.40
CA ALA A 61 10.13 -12.33 -10.46
C ALA A 61 10.54 -13.76 -10.79
#